data_AF-A0A4R1PUN6-F1
#
_entry.id   AF-A0A4R1PUN6-F1
#
_cell.length_a   1.000
_cell.length_b   1.000
_cell.length_c   1.000
_cell.angle_alpha   90.00
_cell.angle_beta   90.00
_cell.angle_gamma   90.00
#
_symmetry.space_group_name_H-M   'P 1'
#
loop_
_entity.id
_entity.type
_entity.pdbx_description
1 polymer ?
#
loop_
_entity_poly.entity_id
_entity_poly.type
_entity_poly.pdbx_seq_one_letter_code
_entity_poly.pdbx_strand_id
1 'polypeptide(L)' 'MKLQMIVGIMTLLTGIALILIGTDFGKIINVTVGVIAGAVFVLLGINRLKQAWLTRDEE' A
#
# COMPACT_ATOMS: atom_id res chain seq x y z
N MET A 1 17.10 4.80 -7.64
CA MET A 1 16.11 5.70 -7.00
C MET A 1 14.71 5.68 -7.62
N LYS A 2 14.52 6.02 -8.91
CA LYS A 2 13.17 6.19 -9.51
C LYS A 2 12.29 4.93 -9.43
N LEU A 3 12.88 3.75 -9.58
CA LEU A 3 12.15 2.47 -9.56
C LEU A 3 11.53 2.16 -8.19
N GLN A 4 12.25 2.38 -7.08
CA GLN A 4 11.73 2.13 -5.73
C GLN A 4 10.57 3.08 -5.38
N MET A 5 10.66 4.33 -5.84
CA MET A 5 9.60 5.32 -5.66
C MET A 5 8.34 4.93 -6.44
N ILE A 6 8.49 4.53 -7.71
CA ILE A 6 7.36 4.08 -8.55
C ILE A 6 6.72 2.83 -7.96
N VAL A 7 7.53 1.83 -7.58
CA VAL A 7 7.04 0.61 -6.95
C VAL A 7 6.35 0.92 -5.62
N GLY A 8 6.89 1.85 -4.82
CA GLY A 8 6.26 2.31 -3.58
C GLY A 8 4.87 2.91 -3.79
N ILE A 9 4.72 3.81 -4.77
CA ILE A 9 3.43 4.41 -5.15
C ILE A 9 2.45 3.34 -5.62
N MET A 10 2.88 2.44 -6.51
CA MET A 10 2.03 1.35 -7.03
C MET A 10 1.56 0.43 -5.90
N THR A 11 2.47 0.05 -4.99
CA THR A 11 2.15 -0.79 -3.82
C THR A 11 1.10 -0.11 -2.92
N LEU A 12 1.21 1.20 -2.74
CA LEU A 12 0.29 2.00 -1.94
C LEU A 12 -1.10 2.10 -2.59
N LEU A 13 -1.15 2.35 -3.91
CA LEU A 13 -2.39 2.39 -4.68
C LEU A 13 -3.11 1.04 -4.68
N THR A 14 -2.38 -0.07 -4.85
CA THR A 14 -2.95 -1.41 -4.76
C THR A 14 -3.53 -1.69 -3.38
N GLY A 15 -2.86 -1.24 -2.31
CA GLY A 15 -3.37 -1.36 -0.94
C GLY A 15 -4.70 -0.62 -0.73
N ILE A 16 -4.79 0.63 -1.22
CA ILE A 16 -6.04 1.40 -1.17
C ILE A 16 -7.15 0.73 -1.97
N ALA A 17 -6.85 0.24 -3.18
CA ALA A 17 -7.83 -0.46 -4.02
C ALA A 17 -8.34 -1.74 -3.35
N LEU A 18 -7.47 -2.51 -2.69
CA LEU A 18 -7.85 -3.70 -1.92
C LEU A 18 -8.75 -3.36 -0.73
N ILE A 19 -8.48 -2.25 -0.02
CA ILE A 19 -9.35 -1.77 1.06
C ILE A 19 -10.73 -1.44 0.49
N LEU A 20 -10.80 -0.71 -0.63
CA LEU A 20 -12.06 -0.32 -1.27
C LEU A 20 -12.86 -1.53 -1.75
N ILE A 21 -12.23 -2.48 -2.46
CA ILE A 21 -12.88 -3.72 -2.90
C ILE A 21 -13.30 -4.58 -1.69
N GLY A 22 -12.47 -4.58 -0.64
CA GLY A 22 -12.79 -5.28 0.61
C GLY A 22 -13.99 -4.66 1.33
N THR A 23 -14.17 -3.34 1.26
CA THR A 23 -15.27 -2.64 1.95
C THR A 23 -16.60 -2.66 1.21
N ASP A 24 -16.66 -3.21 0.00
CA ASP A 24 -17.90 -3.28 -0.80
C ASP A 24 -18.99 -4.12 -0.10
N PHE A 25 -20.01 -3.40 0.39
CA PHE A 25 -21.41 -3.81 0.61
C PHE A 25 -21.71 -4.98 1.57
N GLY A 26 -21.24 -4.92 2.81
CA GLY A 26 -21.97 -5.52 3.95
C GLY A 26 -21.82 -7.04 4.18
N LYS A 27 -20.97 -7.75 3.43
CA LYS A 27 -20.60 -9.15 3.77
C LYS A 27 -19.41 -9.16 4.72
N ILE A 28 -19.71 -9.19 6.03
CA ILE A 28 -18.77 -9.11 7.17
C ILE A 28 -17.48 -9.93 6.97
N ILE A 29 -17.55 -11.13 6.38
CA ILE A 29 -16.40 -12.04 6.22
C ILE A 29 -15.44 -11.58 5.11
N ASN A 30 -15.94 -10.94 4.04
CA ASN A 30 -15.11 -10.46 2.93
C ASN A 30 -14.42 -9.12 3.28
N VAL A 31 -15.08 -8.33 4.14
CA VAL A 31 -14.57 -7.05 4.63
C VAL A 31 -13.28 -7.22 5.43
N THR A 32 -13.17 -8.26 6.24
CA THR A 32 -12.01 -8.42 7.13
C THR A 32 -10.72 -8.72 6.36
N VAL A 33 -10.75 -9.62 5.37
CA VAL A 33 -9.53 -10.05 4.67
C VAL A 33 -9.03 -8.98 3.70
N GLY A 34 -9.93 -8.36 2.92
CA GLY A 34 -9.56 -7.31 1.96
C GLY A 34 -8.99 -6.07 2.65
N VAL A 35 -9.57 -5.67 3.79
CA VAL A 35 -9.09 -4.53 4.57
C VAL A 35 -7.75 -4.83 5.25
N ILE A 36 -7.57 -6.02 5.84
CA ILE A 36 -6.29 -6.40 6.46
C ILE A 36 -5.18 -6.46 5.40
N ALA A 37 -5.41 -7.18 4.30
CA ALA A 37 -4.43 -7.29 3.22
C ALA A 37 -4.10 -5.91 2.63
N GLY A 38 -5.12 -5.09 2.36
CA GLY A 38 -4.93 -3.74 1.83
C GLY A 38 -4.17 -2.83 2.81
N ALA A 39 -4.44 -2.90 4.10
CA ALA A 39 -3.71 -2.15 5.12
C ALA A 39 -2.21 -2.53 5.17
N VAL A 40 -1.89 -3.82 5.05
CA VAL A 40 -0.50 -4.30 4.97
C VAL A 40 0.20 -3.74 3.73
N PHE A 41 -0.48 -3.75 2.57
CA PHE A 41 0.07 -3.16 1.34
C PHE A 41 0.30 -1.65 1.45
N VAL A 42 -0.59 -0.92 2.12
CA VAL A 42 -0.39 0.52 2.39
C VAL A 42 0.84 0.75 3.26
N LEU A 43 1.01 -0.01 4.35
CA LEU A 43 2.17 0.11 5.23
C LEU A 43 3.49 -0.22 4.50
N LEU A 44 3.49 -1.26 3.66
CA LEU A 44 4.65 -1.61 2.83
C LEU A 44 4.96 -0.53 1.78
N GLY A 45 3.94 0.04 1.15
CA GLY A 45 4.08 1.16 0.21
C GLY A 45 4.71 2.38 0.86
N ILE A 46 4.22 2.78 2.04
CA ILE A 46 4.77 3.89 2.83
C ILE A 46 6.23 3.62 3.23
N ASN A 47 6.55 2.41 3.70
CA ASN A 47 7.91 2.07 4.09
C ASN A 47 8.88 2.12 2.90
N ARG A 48 8.46 1.61 1.73
CA ARG A 48 9.25 1.69 0.50
C ARG A 48 9.45 3.13 0.03
N LEU A 49 8.43 3.97 0.15
CA LEU A 49 8.53 5.40 -0.17
C LEU A 49 9.48 6.12 0.79
N LYS A 50 9.38 5.84 2.10
CA LYS A 50 10.28 6.39 3.12
C LYS A 50 11.73 5.99 2.86
N GLN A 51 12.00 4.71 2.56
CA GLN A 51 13.33 4.25 2.18
C GLN A 51 13.84 4.97 0.93
N ALA A 52 13.04 5.03 -0.14
CA ALA A 52 13.41 5.74 -1.36
C ALA A 52 13.69 7.24 -1.14
N TRP A 53 13.08 7.84 -0.11
CA TRP A 53 13.32 9.24 0.29
C TRP A 53 14.60 9.39 1.12
N LEU A 54 14.84 8.51 2.08
CA LEU A 54 16.07 8.52 2.88
C LEU A 54 17.31 8.28 2.01
N THR A 55 17.24 7.33 1.08
CA THR A 55 18.32 7.07 0.11
C THR A 55 18.48 8.19 -0.92
N ARG A 56 17.56 9.16 -0.97
CA ARG A 56 17.68 10.37 -1.80
C ARG A 56 18.42 11.51 -1.12
N ASP A 57 18.40 11.57 0.21
CA ASP A 57 19.15 12.58 0.96
C ASP A 57 20.62 12.18 1.20
N GLU A 58 20.97 10.90 0.97
CA GLU A 58 22.34 10.38 1.11
C GLU A 58 23.18 10.48 -0.18
N GLU A 59 22.58 10.78 -1.34
CA GLU A 59 23.28 11.09 -2.61
C GLU A 59 23.33 12.60 -2.89
#